data_AF-Q1GE97-F1
#
_entry.id   AF-Q1GE97-F1
#
_cell.length_a   1.000
_cell.length_b   1.000
_cell.length_c   1.000
_cell.angle_alpha   90.00
_cell.angle_beta   90.00
_cell.angle_gamma   90.00
#
_symmetry.space_group_name_H-M   'P 1'
#
loop_
_entity.id
_entity.type
_entity.pdbx_description
1 polymer ?
#
loop_
_entity_poly.entity_id
_entity_poly.type
_entity_poly.pdbx_seq_one_letter_code
_entity_poly.pdbx_strand_id
1 'polypeptide(L)'
;MSAHSHGSYKSYAIGFVLSVILTVIPFWLVLGEVDIGVNTAIAVIFGLGAVQIIVHMHYFLHVTYGAEDGWQVMSLVFTGILLIIVLAGSIWVMAHLHENMMPAHEQIERVRNLP
;
A
#
# COMPACT_ATOMS: atom_id res chain seq x y z
N MET A 1 21.77 26.76 -32.35
CA MET A 1 21.08 26.66 -31.05
C MET A 1 20.00 25.61 -31.16
N SER A 2 20.24 24.41 -30.63
CA SER A 2 19.24 23.33 -30.54
C SER A 2 19.34 22.72 -29.15
N ALA A 3 18.44 23.11 -28.27
CA ALA A 3 18.39 22.67 -26.88
C ALA A 3 17.77 21.27 -26.79
N HIS A 4 18.60 20.23 -26.90
CA HIS A 4 18.26 18.87 -26.46
C HIS A 4 18.74 18.70 -25.01
N SER A 5 17.89 19.06 -24.05
CA SER A 5 18.19 18.83 -22.63
C SER A 5 16.91 18.60 -21.83
N HIS A 6 16.96 17.60 -20.94
CA HIS A 6 16.12 17.44 -19.73
C HIS A 6 14.71 16.85 -19.85
N GLY A 7 14.61 15.59 -20.30
CA GLY A 7 13.46 14.72 -19.97
C GLY A 7 13.42 14.23 -18.51
N SER A 8 14.53 14.34 -17.77
CA SER A 8 14.65 13.81 -16.41
C SER A 8 14.08 14.76 -15.34
N TYR A 9 14.61 15.97 -15.20
CA TYR A 9 14.22 16.90 -14.13
C TYR A 9 12.74 17.31 -14.17
N LYS A 10 12.17 17.50 -15.36
CA LYS A 10 10.75 17.86 -15.51
C LYS A 10 9.83 16.70 -15.11
N SER A 11 10.21 15.46 -15.44
CA SER A 11 9.45 14.25 -15.06
C SER A 11 9.47 14.03 -13.55
N TYR A 12 10.65 14.12 -12.92
CA TYR A 12 10.78 14.03 -11.46
C TYR A 12 9.98 15.13 -10.74
N ALA A 13 10.01 16.37 -11.24
CA ALA A 13 9.24 17.48 -10.66
C ALA A 13 7.72 17.24 -10.77
N ILE A 14 7.25 16.72 -11.91
CA ILE A 14 5.83 16.36 -12.10
C ILE A 14 5.42 15.24 -11.14
N GLY A 15 6.21 14.18 -11.04
CA GLY A 15 5.96 13.06 -10.12
C GLY A 15 5.98 13.49 -8.66
N PHE A 16 6.87 14.40 -8.29
CA PHE A 16 6.91 14.98 -6.95
C PHE A 16 5.64 15.76 -6.63
N VAL A 17 5.19 16.65 -7.52
CA VAL A 17 3.96 17.42 -7.30
C VAL A 17 2.73 16.50 -7.23
N LEU A 18 2.63 15.50 -8.13
CA LEU A 18 1.56 14.50 -8.09
C LEU A 18 1.53 13.74 -6.76
N SER A 19 2.68 13.28 -6.28
CA SER A 19 2.84 12.59 -4.99
C SER A 19 2.41 13.46 -3.81
N VAL A 20 2.76 14.74 -3.83
CA VAL A 20 2.37 15.70 -2.79
C VAL A 20 0.86 15.92 -2.80
N ILE A 21 0.26 16.12 -3.97
CA ILE A 21 -1.19 16.29 -4.09
C ILE A 21 -1.93 15.04 -3.59
N LEU A 22 -1.49 13.86 -4.00
CA LEU A 22 -2.12 12.60 -3.60
C LEU A 22 -2.01 12.30 -2.10
N THR A 23 -1.02 12.87 -1.40
CA THR A 23 -0.86 12.74 0.06
C THR A 23 -1.60 13.84 0.82
N VAL A 24 -1.69 15.05 0.29
CA VAL A 24 -2.44 16.15 0.92
C VAL A 24 -3.94 15.85 0.94
N ILE A 25 -4.50 15.25 -0.11
CA ILE A 25 -5.94 14.90 -0.17
C ILE A 25 -6.38 14.02 1.02
N PRO A 26 -5.78 12.83 1.28
CA PRO A 26 -6.20 11.99 2.39
C PRO A 26 -5.91 12.62 3.76
N PHE A 27 -4.85 13.43 3.89
CA PHE A 27 -4.58 14.16 5.13
C PHE A 27 -5.64 15.22 5.40
N TRP A 28 -6.02 15.99 4.38
CA TRP A 28 -7.10 16.98 4.51
C TRP A 28 -8.44 16.31 4.81
N LEU A 29 -8.70 15.15 4.20
CA LEU A 29 -9.92 14.37 4.45
C LEU A 29 -10.09 13.97 5.91
N VAL A 30 -8.99 13.56 6.57
CA VAL A 30 -8.99 13.11 7.96
C VAL A 30 -8.87 14.27 8.96
N LEU A 31 -8.00 15.24 8.69
CA LEU A 31 -7.75 16.38 9.59
C LEU A 31 -8.81 17.48 9.48
N GLY A 32 -9.47 17.59 8.34
CA GLY A 32 -10.56 18.53 8.13
C GLY A 32 -11.90 18.09 8.75
N GLU A 33 -11.91 16.96 9.46
CA GLU A 33 -13.11 16.35 10.04
C GLU A 33 -14.29 16.31 9.06
N VAL A 34 -13.99 15.99 7.79
CA VAL A 34 -15.00 15.96 6.74
C VAL A 34 -16.02 14.89 7.11
N ASP A 35 -17.30 15.28 7.19
CA ASP A 35 -18.41 14.40 7.58
C ASP A 35 -18.77 13.42 6.44
N ILE A 36 -17.81 12.56 6.13
CA ILE A 36 -17.97 11.39 5.30
C ILE A 36 -17.87 10.18 6.21
N GLY A 37 -18.80 9.24 6.04
CA GLY A 37 -18.82 8.02 6.86
C GLY A 37 -17.44 7.34 6.90
N VAL A 38 -17.06 6.83 8.07
CA VAL A 38 -15.73 6.24 8.33
C VAL A 38 -15.33 5.21 7.26
N ASN A 39 -16.26 4.37 6.84
CA ASN A 39 -16.02 3.36 5.80
C ASN A 39 -15.67 3.99 4.45
N THR A 40 -16.32 5.09 4.08
CA THR A 40 -16.04 5.84 2.86
C THR A 40 -14.68 6.52 2.93
N ALA A 41 -14.34 7.14 4.07
CA ALA A 41 -13.02 7.74 4.29
C ALA A 41 -11.90 6.69 4.14
N ILE A 42 -12.06 5.52 4.78
CA ILE A 42 -11.13 4.40 4.66
C ILE A 42 -10.98 3.98 3.19
N ALA A 43 -12.08 3.74 2.48
CA ALA A 43 -12.03 3.32 1.08
C ALA A 43 -11.29 4.33 0.18
N VAL A 44 -11.53 5.62 0.37
CA VAL A 44 -10.86 6.69 -0.37
C VAL A 44 -9.36 6.73 -0.05
N ILE A 45 -8.97 6.64 1.22
CA ILE A 45 -7.56 6.66 1.63
C ILE A 45 -6.80 5.46 1.05
N PHE A 46 -7.37 4.26 1.13
CA PHE A 46 -6.77 3.06 0.54
C PHE A 46 -6.67 3.16 -0.98
N GLY A 47 -7.70 3.69 -1.65
CA GLY A 47 -7.70 3.92 -3.09
C GLY A 47 -6.61 4.92 -3.52
N LEU A 48 -6.51 6.06 -2.84
CA LEU A 48 -5.47 7.06 -3.11
C LEU A 48 -4.07 6.51 -2.82
N GLY A 49 -3.91 5.71 -1.76
CA GLY A 49 -2.67 5.01 -1.45
C GLY A 49 -2.24 4.01 -2.55
N ALA A 50 -3.18 3.28 -3.14
CA ALA A 50 -2.90 2.40 -4.26
C ALA A 50 -2.40 3.18 -5.49
N VAL A 51 -3.04 4.30 -5.83
CA VAL A 51 -2.60 5.17 -6.93
C VAL A 51 -1.23 5.78 -6.62
N GLN A 52 -0.95 6.12 -5.36
CA GLN A 52 0.33 6.66 -4.92
C GLN A 52 1.50 5.69 -5.20
N ILE A 53 1.30 4.40 -4.97
CA ILE A 53 2.30 3.36 -5.29
C ILE A 53 2.64 3.38 -6.79
N ILE A 54 1.62 3.51 -7.65
CA ILE A 54 1.79 3.56 -9.11
C ILE A 54 2.56 4.82 -9.53
N VAL A 55 2.20 5.99 -8.98
CA VAL A 55 2.92 7.26 -9.23
C VAL A 55 4.39 7.12 -8.83
N HIS A 56 4.67 6.50 -7.68
CA HIS A 56 6.03 6.34 -7.20
C HIS A 56 6.85 5.39 -8.10
N MET A 57 6.27 4.25 -8.46
CA MET A 57 6.90 3.31 -9.40
C MET A 57 7.20 3.93 -10.77
N HIS A 58 6.31 4.77 -11.28
CA HIS A 58 6.49 5.37 -12.61
C HIS A 58 7.51 6.52 -12.60
N TYR A 59 7.34 7.51 -11.72
CA TYR A 59 8.13 8.75 -11.76
C TYR A 59 9.44 8.70 -10.96
N PHE A 60 9.53 7.88 -9.92
CA PHE A 60 10.74 7.81 -9.08
C PHE A 60 11.57 6.58 -9.40
N LEU A 61 10.93 5.41 -9.47
CA LEU A 61 11.65 4.17 -9.74
C LEU A 61 12.04 4.01 -11.22
N HIS A 62 11.53 4.89 -12.11
CA HIS A 62 11.80 4.92 -13.55
C HIS A 62 11.96 3.50 -14.11
N VAL A 63 10.93 2.65 -13.92
CA VAL A 63 10.89 1.32 -14.52
C VAL A 63 10.87 1.52 -16.03
N THR A 64 12.05 1.50 -16.64
CA THR A 64 12.23 1.82 -18.04
C THR A 64 11.82 0.61 -18.85
N TYR A 65 10.67 0.70 -19.53
CA TYR A 65 10.18 -0.33 -20.46
C TYR A 65 11.18 -0.69 -21.57
N GLY A 66 12.22 0.14 -21.79
CA GLY A 66 13.25 -0.07 -22.82
C GLY A 66 14.63 -0.55 -22.33
N ALA A 67 14.92 -0.62 -21.02
CA ALA A 67 16.30 -0.93 -20.59
C ALA A 67 16.63 -2.43 -20.52
N GLU A 68 15.63 -3.32 -20.44
CA GLU A 68 15.84 -4.78 -20.32
C GLU A 68 14.65 -5.59 -20.88
N ASP A 69 14.09 -5.20 -22.03
CA ASP A 69 13.09 -6.01 -22.77
C ASP A 69 11.88 -6.51 -21.92
N GLY A 70 11.46 -5.71 -20.93
CA GLY A 70 10.36 -6.05 -20.02
C GLY A 70 10.71 -6.93 -18.82
N TRP A 71 11.96 -7.36 -18.64
CA TRP A 71 12.40 -8.18 -17.50
C TRP A 71 12.18 -7.49 -16.15
N GLN A 72 12.47 -6.19 -16.08
CA GLN A 72 12.22 -5.37 -14.89
C GLN A 72 10.73 -5.26 -14.54
N VAL A 73 9.85 -5.24 -15.54
CA VAL A 73 8.40 -5.22 -15.32
C VAL A 73 7.90 -6.59 -14.85
N MET A 74 8.45 -7.67 -15.43
CA MET A 74 8.11 -9.04 -15.04
C MET A 74 8.49 -9.33 -13.57
N SER A 75 9.70 -8.92 -13.15
CA SER A 75 10.14 -9.07 -11.76
C SER A 75 9.26 -8.26 -10.81
N LEU A 76 8.87 -7.05 -11.19
CA LEU A 76 7.99 -6.20 -10.39
C LEU A 76 6.59 -6.77 -10.21
N VAL A 77 5.99 -7.30 -11.29
CA VAL A 77 4.69 -7.98 -11.22
C VAL A 77 4.79 -9.25 -10.36
N PHE A 78 5.85 -10.03 -10.52
CA PHE A 78 6.11 -11.21 -9.70
C PHE A 78 6.22 -10.85 -8.20
N THR A 79 6.99 -9.82 -7.86
CA THR A 79 7.09 -9.30 -6.49
C THR A 79 5.74 -8.81 -5.98
N GLY A 80 4.95 -8.11 -6.81
CA GLY A 80 3.62 -7.65 -6.45
C GLY A 80 2.66 -8.80 -6.13
N ILE A 81 2.66 -9.87 -6.93
CA ILE A 81 1.87 -11.07 -6.68
C ILE A 81 2.31 -11.73 -5.37
N LEU A 82 3.61 -11.92 -5.16
CA LEU A 82 4.14 -12.48 -3.91
C LEU A 82 3.72 -11.65 -2.70
N LEU A 83 3.80 -10.32 -2.80
CA LEU A 83 3.40 -9.41 -1.73
C LEU A 83 1.90 -9.56 -1.40
N ILE A 84 1.03 -9.66 -2.40
CA ILE A 84 -0.40 -9.89 -2.19
C ILE A 84 -0.64 -11.24 -1.50
N ILE A 85 0.02 -12.31 -1.96
CA ILE A 85 -0.13 -13.65 -1.37
C ILE A 85 0.34 -13.65 0.09
N VAL A 86 1.51 -13.05 0.37
CA VAL A 86 2.06 -13.00 1.72
C VAL A 86 1.18 -12.15 2.64
N LEU A 87 0.70 -10.98 2.21
CA LEU A 87 -0.17 -10.14 3.04
C LEU A 87 -1.53 -10.79 3.29
N ALA A 88 -2.21 -11.26 2.25
CA ALA A 88 -3.50 -11.92 2.36
C ALA A 88 -3.38 -13.21 3.19
N GLY A 89 -2.35 -14.01 2.93
CA GLY A 89 -2.04 -15.22 3.68
C GLY A 89 -1.71 -14.94 5.14
N SER A 90 -0.94 -13.89 5.45
CA SER A 90 -0.60 -13.54 6.85
C SER A 90 -1.83 -13.12 7.64
N ILE A 91 -2.68 -12.26 7.06
CA ILE A 91 -3.92 -11.82 7.70
C ILE A 91 -4.86 -13.01 7.90
N TRP A 92 -5.02 -13.86 6.88
CA TRP A 92 -5.86 -15.05 6.96
C TRP A 92 -5.36 -16.05 8.00
N VAL A 93 -4.06 -16.36 8.02
CA VAL A 93 -3.47 -17.28 9.00
C VAL A 93 -3.66 -16.75 10.42
N MET A 94 -3.43 -15.46 10.68
CA MET A 94 -3.63 -14.88 12.00
C MET A 94 -5.10 -14.91 12.43
N ALA A 95 -6.03 -14.59 11.53
CA ALA A 95 -7.46 -14.67 11.81
C ALA A 95 -7.91 -16.12 12.09
N HIS A 96 -7.47 -17.07 11.27
CA HIS A 96 -7.80 -18.48 11.41
C HIS A 96 -7.23 -19.09 12.70
N LEU A 97 -5.99 -18.73 13.07
CA LEU A 97 -5.41 -19.14 14.35
C LEU A 97 -6.15 -18.49 15.52
N HIS A 98 -6.53 -17.22 15.44
CA HIS A 98 -7.29 -16.56 16.50
C HIS A 98 -8.64 -17.25 16.77
N GLU A 99 -9.35 -17.67 15.72
CA GLU A 99 -10.61 -18.41 15.82
C GLU A 99 -10.42 -19.84 16.35
N ASN A 100 -9.31 -20.51 16.00
CA ASN A 100 -9.05 -21.91 16.37
C ASN A 100 -8.23 -22.09 17.65
N MET A 101 -7.81 -21.00 18.28
CA MET A 101 -7.18 -21.03 19.60
C MET A 101 -8.26 -21.02 20.68
N MET A 102 -8.23 -22.01 21.58
CA MET A 102 -9.13 -22.05 22.73
C MET A 102 -9.06 -20.73 23.50
N PRO A 103 -10.20 -20.14 23.87
CA PRO A 103 -10.21 -18.83 24.48
C PRO A 103 -9.53 -18.93 25.84
N ALA A 104 -8.45 -18.17 26.03
CA ALA A 104 -7.58 -18.22 27.21
C ALA A 104 -8.34 -18.15 28.56
N HIS A 105 -9.55 -17.56 28.56
CA HIS A 105 -10.43 -17.51 29.72
C HIS A 105 -10.83 -18.90 30.26
N GLU A 106 -11.09 -19.91 29.41
CA GLU A 106 -11.47 -21.25 29.88
C GLU A 106 -10.30 -22.01 30.50
N GLN A 107 -9.07 -21.78 30.02
CA GLN A 107 -7.89 -22.42 30.61
C GLN A 107 -7.59 -21.85 32.01
N ILE A 108 -7.71 -20.54 32.20
CA ILE A 108 -7.47 -19.90 33.50
C ILE A 108 -8.51 -20.35 34.54
N GLU A 109 -9.78 -20.48 34.16
CA GLU A 109 -10.82 -20.97 35.06
C GLU A 109 -10.65 -22.45 35.44
N ARG A 110 -10.26 -23.32 34.49
CA ARG A 110 -9.98 -24.74 34.78
C ARG A 110 -8.80 -24.91 35.74
N VAL A 111 -7.70 -24.16 35.56
CA VAL A 111 -6.51 -24.26 36.44
C VAL A 111 -6.81 -23.74 37.84
N ARG A 112 -7.63 -22.69 37.96
CA ARG A 112 -8.08 -22.15 39.25
C ARG A 112 -8.98 -23.10 40.04
N ASN A 113 -9.73 -23.97 39.36
CA ASN A 113 -10.64 -24.96 39.96
C ASN A 113 -10.02 -26.36 40.12
N LEU A 114 -8.69 -26.50 40.01
CA LEU A 114 -8.01 -27.74 40.40
C LEU A 114 -8.07 -27.89 41.95
N PRO A 115 -8.39 -29.09 42.47
CA PRO A 115 -8.53 -29.34 43.90
C PRO A 115 -7.22 -29.20 44.68
#